data_AF-A0AAN9GFB7-F1
#
_entry.id   AF-A0AAN9GFB7-F1
#
_cell.length_a   1.000
_cell.length_b   1.000
_cell.length_c   1.000
_cell.angle_alpha   90.00
_cell.angle_beta   90.00
_cell.angle_gamma   90.00
#
_symmetry.space_group_name_H-M   'P 1'
#
loop_
_entity.id
_entity.type
_entity.pdbx_description
1 polymer ?
#
loop_
_entity_poly.entity_id
_entity_poly.type
_entity_poly.pdbx_seq_one_letter_code
_entity_poly.pdbx_strand_id
1 'polypeptide(L)'
;MHLRKAKLMFFYTRYPNSGILKIYFPDVSFNKNNTAQLVKWFSNFREFYYIQMEKYARQAVADGCSSADELTVARDSELYRHLNLHYNRNNQIESPESFRMVVEQTLREFFRAIYNKRDIESSWKKAIYKVIARMDEPLPDFFKSANWMEQLGEV
;
A
#
# COMPACT_ATOMS: atom_id res chain seq x y z
N MET A 1 0.88 2.70 -19.00
CA MET A 1 -0.23 1.81 -18.62
C MET A 1 0.13 0.91 -17.43
N HIS A 2 1.16 0.06 -17.51
CA HIS A 2 1.50 -0.90 -16.44
C HIS A 2 1.82 -0.28 -15.06
N LEU A 3 2.57 0.83 -15.01
CA LEU A 3 2.85 1.51 -13.73
C LEU A 3 1.56 1.94 -13.02
N ARG A 4 0.57 2.42 -13.79
CA ARG A 4 -0.73 2.81 -13.27
C ARG A 4 -1.48 1.60 -12.70
N LYS A 5 -1.53 0.52 -13.48
CA LYS A 5 -2.09 -0.77 -13.03
C LYS A 5 -1.43 -1.26 -11.74
N ALA A 6 -0.10 -1.26 -11.67
CA ALA A 6 0.68 -1.65 -10.49
C ALA A 6 0.37 -0.77 -9.26
N LYS A 7 0.18 0.54 -9.46
CA LYS A 7 -0.24 1.43 -8.37
C LYS A 7 -1.63 1.09 -7.84
N LEU A 8 -2.58 0.77 -8.70
CA LEU A 8 -3.92 0.37 -8.27
C LEU A 8 -3.92 -1.00 -7.57
N MET A 9 -3.10 -1.94 -8.06
CA MET A 9 -2.89 -3.24 -7.40
C MET A 9 -2.37 -3.08 -5.96
N PHE A 10 -1.65 -1.99 -5.65
CA PHE A 10 -1.13 -1.71 -4.30
C PHE A 10 -2.22 -1.56 -3.24
N PHE A 11 -3.45 -1.22 -3.62
CA PHE A 11 -4.57 -1.22 -2.68
C PHE A 11 -4.85 -2.61 -2.09
N TYR A 12 -4.59 -3.66 -2.85
CA TYR A 12 -4.86 -5.04 -2.45
C TYR A 12 -3.61 -5.76 -1.94
N THR A 13 -2.47 -5.59 -2.61
CA THR A 13 -1.22 -6.28 -2.27
C THR A 13 -0.02 -5.34 -2.24
N ARG A 14 0.69 -5.32 -1.12
CA ARG A 14 1.94 -4.55 -0.92
C ARG A 14 3.17 -5.38 -1.27
N TYR A 15 3.08 -6.71 -1.22
CA TYR A 15 4.17 -7.66 -1.40
C TYR A 15 3.88 -8.73 -2.48
N PRO A 16 3.52 -8.36 -3.72
CA PRO A 16 3.28 -9.34 -4.76
C PRO A 16 4.57 -10.09 -5.10
N ASN A 17 4.48 -11.42 -5.19
CA ASN A 17 5.57 -12.25 -5.69
C ASN A 17 5.60 -12.25 -7.24
N SER A 18 6.68 -12.79 -7.83
CA SER A 18 6.84 -12.84 -9.28
C SER A 18 5.76 -13.67 -10.00
N GLY A 19 5.17 -14.66 -9.34
CA GLY A 19 4.05 -15.44 -9.88
C GLY A 19 2.79 -14.61 -10.04
N ILE A 20 2.42 -13.83 -9.02
CA ILE A 20 1.31 -12.88 -9.07
C ILE A 20 1.55 -11.88 -10.20
N LEU A 21 2.75 -11.28 -10.28
CA LEU A 21 3.04 -10.32 -11.34
C LEU A 21 2.88 -10.93 -12.75
N LYS A 22 3.29 -12.17 -12.96
CA LYS A 22 3.11 -12.85 -14.26
C LYS A 22 1.64 -13.06 -14.64
N ILE A 23 0.79 -13.36 -13.67
CA ILE A 23 -0.65 -13.57 -13.89
C ILE A 23 -1.36 -12.27 -14.25
N TYR A 24 -1.04 -11.18 -13.55
CA TYR A 24 -1.75 -9.90 -13.67
C TYR A 24 -1.15 -8.94 -14.70
N PHE A 25 -0.11 -9.35 -15.42
CA PHE A 25 0.48 -8.61 -16.54
C PHE A 25 0.69 -9.57 -17.74
N PRO A 26 -0.40 -10.13 -18.31
CA PRO A 26 -0.28 -11.16 -19.37
C PRO A 26 0.29 -10.60 -20.68
N ASP A 27 0.21 -9.29 -20.88
CA ASP A 27 0.73 -8.55 -22.02
C ASP A 27 2.23 -8.23 -21.89
N VAL A 28 2.87 -8.60 -20.77
CA VAL A 28 4.30 -8.43 -20.54
C VAL A 28 5.05 -9.74 -20.79
N SER A 29 5.94 -9.75 -21.78
CA SER A 29 6.89 -10.86 -21.95
C SER A 29 8.00 -10.79 -20.90
N PHE A 30 7.83 -11.50 -19.78
CA PHE A 30 8.74 -11.40 -18.64
C PHE A 30 10.17 -11.86 -18.96
N ASN A 31 11.14 -11.01 -18.61
CA ASN A 31 12.57 -11.28 -18.60
C ASN A 31 13.19 -10.73 -17.29
N LYS A 32 14.49 -10.95 -17.07
CA LYS A 32 15.16 -10.51 -15.82
C LYS A 32 14.99 -9.00 -15.57
N ASN A 33 15.07 -8.18 -16.63
CA ASN A 33 15.06 -6.72 -16.53
C ASN A 33 13.68 -6.18 -16.17
N ASN A 34 12.62 -6.60 -16.87
CA ASN A 34 11.26 -6.11 -16.58
C ASN A 34 10.70 -6.70 -15.28
N THR A 35 11.11 -7.92 -14.90
CA THR A 35 10.77 -8.50 -13.59
C THR A 35 11.36 -7.65 -12.47
N ALA A 36 12.65 -7.30 -12.57
CA ALA A 36 13.31 -6.43 -11.60
C ALA A 36 12.67 -5.03 -11.55
N GLN A 37 12.24 -4.48 -12.69
CA GLN A 37 11.56 -3.20 -12.77
C GLN A 37 10.22 -3.20 -12.02
N LEU A 38 9.37 -4.22 -12.23
CA LEU A 38 8.09 -4.35 -11.51
C LEU A 38 8.31 -4.51 -10.00
N VAL A 39 9.26 -5.35 -9.59
CA VAL A 39 9.61 -5.50 -8.16
C VAL A 39 10.10 -4.17 -7.59
N LYS A 40 10.91 -3.42 -8.33
CA LYS A 40 11.36 -2.08 -7.92
C LYS A 40 10.21 -1.09 -7.75
N TRP A 41 9.19 -1.13 -8.61
CA TRP A 41 8.01 -0.28 -8.44
C TRP A 41 7.30 -0.56 -7.11
N PHE A 42 7.04 -1.83 -6.77
CA PHE A 42 6.42 -2.15 -5.48
C PHE A 42 7.31 -1.79 -4.28
N SER A 43 8.65 -1.86 -4.42
CA SER A 43 9.56 -1.33 -3.41
C SER A 43 9.42 0.18 -3.23
N ASN A 44 9.39 0.95 -4.32
CA ASN A 44 9.18 2.41 -4.26
C ASN A 44 7.80 2.77 -3.69
N PHE A 45 6.76 1.98 -4.01
CA PHE A 45 5.42 2.19 -3.48
C PHE A 45 5.39 1.99 -1.96
N ARG A 46 6.03 0.92 -1.46
CA ARG A 46 6.16 0.67 -0.02
C ARG A 46 7.00 1.74 0.68
N GLU A 47 8.07 2.20 0.04
CA GLU A 47 8.90 3.28 0.59
C GLU A 47 8.08 4.55 0.81
N PHE A 48 7.37 5.03 -0.22
CA PHE A 48 6.46 6.17 -0.09
C PHE A 48 5.40 5.93 1.00
N TYR A 49 4.76 4.76 0.98
CA TYR A 49 3.73 4.38 1.95
C TYR A 49 4.25 4.48 3.38
N TYR A 50 5.35 3.81 3.69
CA TYR A 50 5.91 3.76 5.04
C TYR A 50 6.50 5.09 5.49
N ILE A 51 7.00 5.93 4.57
CA ILE A 51 7.37 7.32 4.89
C ILE A 51 6.14 8.10 5.37
N GLN A 52 4.98 7.94 4.73
CA GLN A 52 3.75 8.61 5.18
C GLN A 52 3.30 8.07 6.55
N MET A 53 3.32 6.75 6.76
CA MET A 53 2.94 6.16 8.05
C MET A 53 3.82 6.67 9.18
N GLU A 54 5.13 6.71 8.95
CA GLU A 54 6.07 7.23 9.94
C GLU A 54 5.85 8.70 10.22
N LYS A 55 5.68 9.53 9.18
CA LYS A 55 5.40 10.97 9.33
C LYS A 55 4.17 11.20 10.22
N TYR A 56 3.05 10.55 9.90
CA TYR A 56 1.80 10.74 10.63
C TYR A 56 1.85 10.12 12.04
N ALA A 57 2.53 8.99 12.23
CA ALA A 57 2.73 8.40 13.55
C ALA A 57 3.58 9.31 14.46
N ARG A 58 4.67 9.90 13.94
CA ARG A 58 5.48 10.87 14.69
C ARG A 58 4.70 12.13 15.04
N GLN A 59 3.89 12.63 14.09
CA GLN A 59 3.03 13.78 14.32
C GLN A 59 2.04 13.50 15.45
N ALA A 60 1.35 12.35 15.43
CA ALA A 60 0.42 11.97 16.48
C ALA A 60 1.08 11.90 17.87
N VAL A 61 2.30 11.35 17.96
CA VAL A 61 3.07 11.35 19.23
C VAL A 61 3.41 12.79 19.67
N ALA A 62 3.80 13.66 18.74
CA ALA A 62 4.11 15.06 19.04
C ALA A 62 2.88 15.86 19.48
N ASP A 63 1.70 15.53 18.94
CA ASP A 63 0.41 16.14 19.28
C ASP A 63 -0.17 15.61 20.60
N GLY A 64 0.52 14.68 21.28
CA GLY A 64 0.13 14.17 22.60
C GLY A 64 -0.84 13.00 22.57
N CYS A 65 -1.04 12.35 21.41
CA CYS A 65 -1.82 11.12 21.32
C CYS A 65 -1.22 10.05 22.25
N SER A 66 -2.06 9.42 23.07
CA SER A 66 -1.61 8.51 24.14
C SER A 66 -1.81 7.04 23.80
N SER A 67 -2.76 6.74 22.90
CA SER A 67 -3.09 5.38 22.48
C SER A 67 -3.14 5.24 20.97
N ALA A 68 -2.71 4.09 20.47
CA ALA A 68 -2.86 3.74 19.05
C ALA A 68 -4.34 3.60 18.65
N ASP A 69 -5.21 3.25 19.59
CA ASP A 69 -6.62 3.01 19.30
C ASP A 69 -7.40 4.31 19.06
N GLU A 70 -6.85 5.45 19.48
CA GLU A 70 -7.36 6.79 19.13
C GLU A 70 -7.08 7.14 17.67
N LEU A 71 -6.09 6.49 17.04
CA LEU A 71 -5.76 6.70 15.63
C LEU A 71 -6.77 5.98 14.75
N THR A 72 -7.64 6.76 14.13
CA THR A 72 -8.61 6.31 13.14
C THR A 72 -8.30 6.94 11.79
N VAL A 73 -8.50 6.18 10.71
CA VAL A 73 -8.26 6.67 9.35
C VAL A 73 -9.58 6.64 8.61
N ALA A 74 -10.22 7.80 8.49
CA ALA A 74 -11.40 7.99 7.63
C ALA A 74 -10.99 8.25 6.16
N ARG A 75 -11.91 8.05 5.21
CA ARG A 75 -11.65 8.25 3.77
C ARG A 75 -11.34 9.70 3.41
N ASP A 76 -11.83 10.64 4.20
CA ASP A 76 -11.61 12.08 4.08
C ASP A 76 -10.38 12.57 4.86
N SER A 77 -9.73 11.72 5.64
CA SER A 77 -8.49 12.07 6.36
C SER A 77 -7.38 12.48 5.39
N GLU A 78 -6.53 13.42 5.80
CA GLU A 78 -5.43 13.93 4.97
C GLU A 78 -4.49 12.80 4.53
N LEU A 79 -4.17 11.88 5.44
CA LEU A 79 -3.36 10.69 5.17
C LEU A 79 -3.98 9.88 4.02
N TYR A 80 -5.25 9.49 4.15
CA TYR A 80 -5.90 8.64 3.17
C TYR A 80 -6.00 9.34 1.80
N ARG A 81 -6.36 10.63 1.79
CA ARG A 81 -6.45 11.42 0.56
C ARG A 81 -5.10 11.54 -0.15
N HIS A 82 -4.01 11.69 0.60
CA HIS A 82 -2.66 11.74 0.05
C HIS A 82 -2.24 10.39 -0.56
N LEU A 83 -2.52 9.27 0.11
CA LEU A 83 -2.27 7.94 -0.43
C LEU A 83 -3.10 7.67 -1.68
N ASN A 84 -4.40 7.97 -1.64
CA ASN A 84 -5.29 7.79 -2.80
C ASN A 84 -4.83 8.64 -3.99
N LEU A 85 -4.44 9.90 -3.79
CA LEU A 85 -3.88 10.73 -4.87
C LEU A 85 -2.58 10.12 -5.45
N HIS A 86 -1.73 9.53 -4.61
CA HIS A 86 -0.48 8.93 -5.06
C HIS A 86 -0.70 7.67 -5.92
N TYR A 87 -1.56 6.74 -5.46
CA TYR A 87 -1.78 5.45 -6.11
C TYR A 87 -2.86 5.51 -7.20
N ASN A 88 -3.84 6.40 -7.06
CA ASN A 88 -5.03 6.48 -7.87
C ASN A 88 -5.33 7.92 -8.31
N ARG A 89 -4.32 8.58 -8.91
CA ARG A 89 -4.34 10.01 -9.31
C ARG A 89 -5.61 10.45 -10.06
N ASN A 90 -6.19 9.55 -10.86
CA ASN A 90 -7.35 9.86 -11.70
C ASN A 90 -8.66 9.26 -11.13
N ASN A 91 -8.66 8.75 -9.89
CA ASN A 91 -9.80 8.08 -9.27
C ASN A 91 -10.45 7.03 -10.18
N GLN A 92 -9.62 6.15 -10.78
CA GLN A 92 -10.10 5.17 -11.76
C GLN A 92 -10.91 4.04 -11.14
N ILE A 93 -10.61 3.71 -9.89
CA ILE A 93 -11.35 2.73 -9.10
C ILE A 93 -11.66 3.32 -7.74
N GLU A 94 -12.74 2.86 -7.12
CA GLU A 94 -12.91 3.08 -5.69
C GLU A 94 -11.89 2.23 -4.93
N SER A 95 -11.19 2.85 -3.98
CA SER A 95 -10.26 2.10 -3.12
C SER A 95 -11.07 1.19 -2.17
N PRO A 96 -10.70 -0.09 -2.05
CA PRO A 96 -11.43 -1.04 -1.20
C PRO A 96 -11.35 -0.64 0.27
N GLU A 97 -12.39 -0.96 1.02
CA GLU A 97 -12.43 -0.70 2.46
C GLU A 97 -11.30 -1.40 3.21
N SER A 98 -10.89 -2.58 2.74
CA SER A 98 -9.72 -3.30 3.27
C SER A 98 -8.44 -2.48 3.20
N PHE A 99 -8.22 -1.68 2.15
CA PHE A 99 -7.05 -0.81 2.07
C PHE A 99 -7.06 0.24 3.18
N ARG A 100 -8.21 0.85 3.48
CA ARG A 100 -8.34 1.79 4.60
C ARG A 100 -8.01 1.13 5.94
N MET A 101 -8.50 -0.10 6.16
CA MET A 101 -8.18 -0.87 7.36
C MET A 101 -6.68 -1.17 7.46
N VAL A 102 -6.02 -1.50 6.34
CA VAL A 102 -4.56 -1.71 6.29
C VAL A 102 -3.80 -0.43 6.61
N VAL A 103 -4.25 0.72 6.09
CA VAL A 103 -3.66 2.05 6.39
C VAL A 103 -3.75 2.33 7.89
N GLU A 104 -4.93 2.18 8.47
CA GLU A 104 -5.16 2.38 9.90
C GLU A 104 -4.29 1.45 10.75
N GLN A 105 -4.28 0.16 10.43
CA GLN A 105 -3.46 -0.82 11.14
C GLN A 105 -1.98 -0.49 11.01
N THR A 106 -1.51 -0.08 9.83
CA THR A 106 -0.11 0.29 9.63
C THR A 106 0.26 1.51 10.46
N LEU A 107 -0.58 2.54 10.45
CA LEU A 107 -0.38 3.75 11.24
C LEU A 107 -0.26 3.41 12.74
N ARG A 108 -1.14 2.54 13.24
CA ARG A 108 -1.12 2.05 14.63
C ARG A 108 0.17 1.30 14.97
N GLU A 109 0.65 0.42 14.08
CA GLU A 109 1.91 -0.30 14.30
C GLU A 109 3.12 0.65 14.34
N PHE A 110 3.18 1.63 13.44
CA PHE A 110 4.21 2.67 13.46
C PHE A 110 4.14 3.51 14.74
N PHE A 111 2.93 3.95 15.12
CA PHE A 111 2.72 4.71 16.36
C PHE A 111 3.16 3.91 17.59
N ARG A 112 2.75 2.64 17.73
CA ARG A 112 3.15 1.78 18.85
C ARG A 112 4.67 1.66 18.95
N ALA A 113 5.37 1.51 17.83
CA ALA A 113 6.82 1.41 17.85
C ALA A 113 7.47 2.73 18.29
N ILE A 114 7.03 3.86 17.75
CA ILE A 114 7.60 5.20 18.03
C ILE A 114 7.26 5.66 19.44
N TYR A 115 6.00 5.50 19.88
CA TYR A 115 5.55 5.85 21.22
C TYR A 115 6.34 5.09 22.31
N ASN A 116 6.63 3.81 22.07
CA ASN A 116 7.45 2.98 22.96
C ASN A 116 8.96 3.11 22.71
N LYS A 117 9.40 4.09 21.90
CA LYS A 117 10.81 4.35 21.55
C LYS A 117 11.56 3.14 20.98
N ARG A 118 10.84 2.21 20.34
CA ARG A 118 11.44 1.04 19.67
C ARG A 118 12.02 1.40 18.31
N ASP A 119 11.71 2.58 17.77
CA ASP A 119 12.20 3.07 16.49
C ASP A 119 13.71 3.40 16.47
N ILE A 120 14.36 3.38 17.63
CA ILE A 120 15.82 3.48 17.77
C ILE A 120 16.56 2.20 17.33
N GLU A 121 15.86 1.05 17.32
CA GLU A 121 16.45 -0.24 16.96
C GLU A 121 16.59 -0.37 15.44
N SER A 122 17.76 -0.79 14.94
CA SER A 122 18.03 -0.89 13.48
C SER A 122 16.97 -1.68 12.68
N SER A 123 16.25 -2.61 13.30
CA SER A 123 15.29 -3.51 12.63
C SER A 123 13.82 -3.31 13.01
N TRP A 124 13.47 -2.21 13.67
CA TRP A 124 12.13 -1.98 14.24
C TRP A 124 10.98 -2.16 13.24
N LYS A 125 11.18 -1.72 11.99
CA LYS A 125 10.17 -1.84 10.92
C LYS A 125 9.94 -3.28 10.45
N LYS A 126 10.86 -4.21 10.73
CA LYS A 126 10.78 -5.62 10.26
C LYS A 126 9.56 -6.33 10.84
N ALA A 127 9.19 -6.05 12.09
CA ALA A 127 7.98 -6.59 12.70
C ALA A 127 6.73 -6.05 12.02
N ILE A 128 6.69 -4.74 11.76
CA ILE A 128 5.57 -4.07 11.09
C ILE A 128 5.36 -4.63 9.68
N TYR A 129 6.43 -4.78 8.90
CA TYR A 129 6.36 -5.35 7.55
C TYR A 129 5.75 -6.75 7.53
N LYS A 130 6.03 -7.59 8.55
CA LYS A 130 5.43 -8.92 8.67
C LYS A 130 3.93 -8.86 8.96
N VAL A 131 3.47 -7.88 9.74
CA VAL A 131 2.03 -7.66 9.98
C VAL A 131 1.36 -7.27 8.67
N ILE A 132 1.88 -6.26 7.98
CA ILE A 132 1.25 -5.72 6.76
C ILE A 132 1.27 -6.74 5.62
N ALA A 133 2.33 -7.55 5.49
CA ALA A 133 2.40 -8.61 4.47
C ALA A 133 1.32 -9.70 4.65
N ARG A 134 0.80 -9.91 5.87
CA ARG A 134 -0.28 -10.87 6.14
C ARG A 134 -1.68 -10.31 5.84
N MET A 135 -1.78 -9.01 5.58
CA MET A 135 -3.03 -8.34 5.22
C MET A 135 -3.19 -8.17 3.71
N ASP A 136 -2.26 -8.70 2.91
CA ASP A 136 -2.38 -8.69 1.46
C ASP A 136 -3.53 -9.58 1.01
N GLU A 137 -4.37 -9.03 0.14
CA GLU A 137 -5.56 -9.69 -0.38
C GLU A 137 -5.35 -10.15 -1.82
N PRO A 138 -6.13 -11.15 -2.29
CA PRO A 138 -6.20 -11.48 -3.71
C PRO A 138 -6.55 -10.24 -4.54
N LEU A 139 -5.88 -10.12 -5.69
CA LEU A 139 -6.20 -9.07 -6.64
C LEU A 139 -7.52 -9.38 -7.38
N PRO A 140 -8.35 -8.37 -7.66
CA PRO A 140 -9.55 -8.55 -8.49
C PRO A 140 -9.24 -9.09 -9.89
N ASP A 141 -10.11 -9.95 -10.40
CA ASP A 141 -9.92 -10.63 -11.69
C ASP A 141 -9.85 -9.69 -12.89
N PHE A 142 -10.47 -8.52 -12.84
CA PHE A 142 -10.37 -7.54 -13.94
C PHE A 142 -8.94 -7.08 -14.20
N PHE A 143 -8.05 -7.13 -13.20
CA PHE A 143 -6.63 -6.87 -13.39
C PHE A 143 -5.93 -7.97 -14.21
N LYS A 144 -6.54 -9.12 -14.48
CA LYS A 144 -5.94 -10.13 -15.37
C LYS A 144 -6.05 -9.72 -16.82
N SER A 145 -6.98 -8.85 -17.19
CA SER A 145 -7.11 -8.36 -18.57
C SER A 145 -5.97 -7.40 -18.95
N ALA A 146 -5.49 -7.49 -20.19
CA ALA A 146 -4.63 -6.46 -20.78
C ALA A 146 -5.40 -5.13 -20.92
N ASN A 147 -6.69 -5.23 -21.23
CA ASN A 147 -7.64 -4.12 -21.33
C ASN A 147 -8.42 -3.90 -20.03
N TRP A 148 -7.78 -4.08 -18.88
CA TRP A 148 -8.42 -3.95 -17.55
C TRP A 148 -9.19 -2.63 -17.34
N MET A 149 -8.85 -1.56 -18.08
CA MET A 149 -9.58 -0.28 -18.02
C MET A 149 -10.94 -0.32 -18.71
N GLU A 150 -11.10 -1.10 -19.78
CA GLU A 150 -12.40 -1.27 -20.47
C GLU A 150 -13.39 -2.00 -19.58
N GLN A 151 -12.90 -2.98 -18.81
CA GLN A 151 -13.70 -3.75 -17.85
C GLN A 151 -14.20 -2.94 -16.64
N LEU A 152 -13.70 -1.71 -16.43
CA LEU A 152 -14.20 -0.83 -15.37
C LEU A 152 -15.49 -0.09 -15.76
N GLY A 153 -15.83 -0.03 -17.06
CA GLY A 153 -17.03 0.64 -17.56
C GLY A 153 -18.23 -0.28 -17.82
N GLU A 154 -18.08 -1.58 -17.58
CA GLU A 154 -19.12 -2.61 -17.80
C GLU A 154 -19.87 -3.03 -16.52
N VAL A 155 -19.70 -2.28 -15.41
CA VAL A 155 -20.39 -2.51 -14.14
C VAL A 155 -21.36 -1.37 -13.83
#